data_AF-A0A352W4V8-F1
#
_entry.id   AF-A0A352W4V8-F1
#
_cell.length_a   1.000
_cell.length_b   1.000
_cell.length_c   1.000
_cell.angle_alpha   90.00
_cell.angle_beta   90.00
_cell.angle_gamma   90.00
#
_symmetry.space_group_name_H-M   'P 1'
#
loop_
_entity.id
_entity.type
_entity.pdbx_description
1 polymer ?
#
loop_
_entity_poly.entity_id
_entity_poly.type
_entity_poly.pdbx_seq_one_letter_code
_entity_poly.pdbx_strand_id
1 'polypeptide(L)'
;MNDVKYNTVKYYNYICDKSKDTVNIAREKFNDPFFLRRLIAALAAVAALLLFYFMIQKITWRIWHQKIFYYADSCGRLVMEKKETARSFRREKDILYTLNELFSGPESVFLQNVFPPGSRITGALLYRGRLYLNANRELFTGITPQNEKNIIMSVVMTINKNFHSVKEIQFLFNGRVLNHAAGVLSYKNPLVLKKNQN
;
A
#
# COMPACT_ATOMS: atom_id res chain seq x y z
N MET A 1 -72.88 43.46 -3.60
CA MET A 1 -72.04 42.65 -2.69
C MET A 1 -71.96 41.15 -3.06
N ASN A 2 -72.64 40.69 -4.12
CA ASN A 2 -72.65 39.27 -4.54
C ASN A 2 -71.63 38.91 -5.64
N ASP A 3 -71.11 39.88 -6.42
CA ASP A 3 -70.18 39.60 -7.53
C ASP A 3 -68.77 39.18 -7.08
N VAL A 4 -68.30 39.66 -5.92
CA VAL A 4 -66.95 39.35 -5.42
C VAL A 4 -66.84 37.89 -4.93
N LYS A 5 -67.94 37.33 -4.40
CA LYS A 5 -68.00 35.92 -3.99
C LYS A 5 -68.04 34.96 -5.19
N TYR A 6 -68.61 35.38 -6.33
CA TYR A 6 -68.70 34.52 -7.51
C TYR A 6 -67.33 34.36 -8.21
N ASN A 7 -66.57 35.45 -8.33
CA ASN A 7 -65.26 35.42 -8.98
C ASN A 7 -64.19 34.67 -8.17
N THR A 8 -64.28 34.68 -6.84
CA THR A 8 -63.35 33.93 -5.97
C THR A 8 -63.56 32.42 -6.09
N VAL A 9 -64.80 31.94 -6.12
CA VAL A 9 -65.12 30.51 -6.30
C VAL A 9 -64.64 30.00 -7.67
N LYS A 10 -64.80 30.80 -8.74
CA LYS A 10 -64.35 30.44 -10.08
C LYS A 10 -62.82 30.31 -10.18
N TYR A 11 -62.08 31.17 -9.49
CA TYR A 11 -60.62 31.13 -9.43
C TYR A 11 -60.10 29.90 -8.65
N TYR A 12 -60.70 29.57 -7.50
CA TYR A 12 -60.35 28.37 -6.74
C TYR A 12 -60.61 27.08 -7.52
N ASN A 13 -61.73 27.00 -8.24
CA ASN A 13 -62.05 25.85 -9.08
C ASN A 13 -61.04 25.70 -10.23
N TYR A 14 -60.63 26.80 -10.87
CA TYR A 14 -59.62 26.76 -11.94
C TYR A 14 -58.24 26.27 -11.45
N ILE A 15 -57.81 26.68 -10.26
CA ILE A 15 -56.55 26.19 -9.66
C ILE A 15 -56.66 24.70 -9.30
N CYS A 16 -57.79 24.28 -8.73
CA CYS A 16 -58.02 22.88 -8.41
C CYS A 16 -58.02 22.00 -9.66
N ASP A 17 -58.65 22.43 -10.75
CA ASP A 17 -58.70 21.66 -12.00
C ASP A 17 -57.32 21.54 -12.63
N LYS A 18 -56.58 22.64 -12.72
CA LYS A 18 -55.21 22.64 -13.25
C LYS A 18 -54.26 21.78 -12.41
N SER A 19 -54.49 21.70 -11.10
CA SER A 19 -53.72 20.81 -10.22
C SER A 19 -54.07 19.33 -10.42
N LYS A 20 -55.32 19.00 -10.78
CA LYS A 20 -55.72 17.63 -11.09
C LYS A 20 -55.14 17.18 -12.43
N ASP A 21 -55.11 18.06 -13.42
CA ASP A 21 -54.55 17.76 -14.73
C ASP A 21 -53.05 17.48 -14.65
N THR A 22 -52.28 18.30 -13.91
CA THR A 22 -50.84 18.05 -13.72
C THR A 22 -50.57 16.74 -12.97
N VAL A 23 -51.39 16.40 -11.98
CA VAL A 23 -51.30 15.13 -11.25
C VAL A 23 -51.66 13.94 -12.15
N ASN A 24 -52.68 14.06 -12.99
CA ASN A 24 -53.11 13.00 -13.91
C ASN A 24 -52.06 12.75 -15.01
N ILE A 25 -51.49 13.81 -15.58
CA ILE A 25 -50.42 13.72 -16.58
C ILE A 25 -49.17 13.07 -15.97
N ALA A 26 -48.81 13.44 -14.74
CA ALA A 26 -47.70 12.81 -14.03
C ALA A 26 -47.96 11.31 -13.76
N ARG A 27 -49.20 10.94 -13.42
CA ARG A 27 -49.63 9.57 -13.16
C ARG A 27 -49.61 8.70 -14.41
N GLU A 28 -50.08 9.22 -15.53
CA GLU A 28 -50.10 8.50 -16.81
C GLU A 28 -48.67 8.24 -17.31
N LYS A 29 -47.78 9.21 -17.15
CA LYS A 29 -46.36 9.07 -17.49
C LYS A 29 -45.60 8.10 -16.58
N PHE A 30 -46.02 7.95 -15.32
CA PHE A 30 -45.43 7.00 -14.38
C PHE A 30 -45.87 5.55 -14.64
N ASN A 31 -47.05 5.35 -15.25
CA ASN A 31 -47.59 4.05 -15.62
C ASN A 31 -47.12 3.56 -17.00
N ASP A 32 -46.40 4.38 -17.76
CA ASP A 32 -45.80 3.95 -19.03
C ASP A 32 -44.70 2.90 -18.76
N PRO A 33 -44.87 1.64 -19.23
CA PRO A 33 -43.87 0.59 -19.03
C PRO A 33 -42.52 0.93 -19.67
N PHE A 34 -42.48 1.78 -20.70
CA PHE A 34 -41.24 2.25 -21.31
C PHE A 34 -40.49 3.24 -20.42
N PHE A 35 -41.21 4.16 -19.75
CA PHE A 35 -40.62 5.12 -18.81
C PHE A 35 -40.04 4.40 -17.59
N LEU A 36 -40.80 3.46 -17.01
CA LEU A 36 -40.36 2.68 -15.85
C LEU A 36 -39.12 1.83 -16.15
N ARG A 37 -39.07 1.17 -17.32
CA ARG A 37 -37.88 0.39 -17.74
C ARG A 37 -36.64 1.25 -17.90
N ARG A 38 -36.76 2.47 -18.45
CA ARG A 38 -35.63 3.41 -18.60
C ARG A 38 -35.15 3.91 -17.24
N LEU A 39 -36.05 4.21 -16.32
CA LEU A 39 -35.71 4.62 -14.95
C LEU A 39 -34.97 3.50 -14.20
N ILE A 40 -35.47 2.27 -14.25
CA ILE A 40 -34.82 1.09 -13.64
C ILE A 40 -33.43 0.86 -14.25
N ALA A 41 -33.30 0.91 -15.58
CA ALA A 41 -32.02 0.77 -16.25
C ALA A 41 -31.02 1.88 -15.86
N ALA A 42 -31.46 3.13 -15.75
CA ALA A 42 -30.62 4.23 -15.30
C ALA A 42 -30.15 4.04 -13.85
N LEU A 43 -31.05 3.65 -12.95
CA LEU A 43 -30.71 3.35 -11.55
C LEU A 43 -29.73 2.17 -11.45
N ALA A 44 -29.93 1.11 -12.23
CA ALA A 44 -29.03 -0.04 -12.28
C ALA A 44 -27.63 0.36 -12.80
N ALA A 45 -27.55 1.23 -13.81
CA ALA A 45 -26.28 1.73 -14.32
C ALA A 45 -25.54 2.57 -13.28
N VAL A 46 -26.23 3.46 -12.57
CA VAL A 46 -25.65 4.24 -11.47
C VAL A 46 -25.16 3.32 -10.35
N ALA A 47 -25.97 2.34 -9.95
CA ALA A 47 -25.57 1.35 -8.95
C ALA A 47 -24.33 0.55 -9.39
N ALA A 48 -24.25 0.15 -10.66
CA ALA A 48 -23.08 -0.54 -11.21
C ALA A 48 -21.82 0.34 -11.19
N LEU A 49 -21.92 1.62 -11.53
CA LEU A 49 -20.81 2.57 -11.44
C LEU A 49 -20.34 2.78 -9.99
N LEU A 50 -21.26 2.88 -9.04
CA LEU A 50 -20.93 2.98 -7.62
C LEU A 50 -20.23 1.71 -7.11
N LEU A 51 -20.72 0.53 -7.49
CA LEU A 51 -20.07 -0.74 -7.16
C LEU A 51 -18.69 -0.86 -7.80
N PHE A 52 -18.53 -0.44 -9.06
CA PHE A 52 -17.24 -0.44 -9.75
C PHE A 52 -16.25 0.53 -9.09
N TYR A 53 -16.69 1.72 -8.71
CA TYR A 53 -15.90 2.67 -7.93
C TYR A 53 -15.45 2.06 -6.60
N PHE A 54 -16.37 1.43 -5.86
CA PHE A 54 -16.06 0.77 -4.59
C PHE A 54 -15.09 -0.42 -4.77
N MET A 55 -15.21 -1.17 -5.87
CA MET A 55 -14.28 -2.23 -6.25
C MET A 55 -12.87 -1.67 -6.51
N ILE A 56 -12.74 -0.55 -7.24
CA ILE A 56 -11.43 0.10 -7.47
C ILE A 56 -10.82 0.55 -6.13
N GLN A 57 -11.59 1.19 -5.25
CA GLN A 57 -11.12 1.63 -3.93
C GLN A 57 -10.65 0.46 -3.06
N LYS A 58 -11.36 -0.68 -3.10
CA LYS A 58 -10.93 -1.90 -2.39
C LYS A 58 -9.65 -2.50 -2.95
N ILE A 59 -9.43 -2.41 -4.27
CA ILE A 59 -8.20 -2.90 -4.91
C ILE A 59 -7.00 -2.03 -4.49
N THR A 60 -7.15 -0.70 -4.47
CA THR A 60 -6.06 0.22 -4.10
C THR A 60 -5.70 0.12 -2.62
N TRP A 61 -6.66 -0.03 -1.72
CA TRP A 61 -6.40 -0.25 -0.29
C TRP A 61 -5.70 -1.58 0.00
N ARG A 62 -5.89 -2.61 -0.83
CA ARG A 62 -5.31 -3.94 -0.61
C ARG A 62 -3.81 -4.05 -0.96
N ILE A 63 -3.21 -3.01 -1.51
CA ILE A 63 -1.82 -3.01 -1.98
C ILE A 63 -0.84 -2.51 -0.91
N TRP A 64 -1.32 -1.72 0.06
CA TRP A 64 -0.49 -1.12 1.10
C TRP A 64 -0.51 -1.97 2.36
N HIS A 65 0.67 -2.43 2.79
CA HIS A 65 0.85 -3.13 4.05
C HIS A 65 1.93 -2.47 4.87
N GLN A 66 1.72 -2.43 6.19
CA GLN A 66 2.74 -1.99 7.13
C GLN A 66 3.85 -3.03 7.22
N LYS A 67 5.09 -2.60 6.99
CA LYS A 67 6.31 -3.37 7.20
C LYS A 67 7.18 -2.70 8.26
N ILE A 68 7.99 -3.50 8.94
CA ILE A 68 8.86 -3.06 10.02
C ILE A 68 10.29 -2.91 9.50
N PHE A 69 10.84 -1.72 9.58
CA PHE A 69 12.20 -1.37 9.18
C PHE A 69 13.04 -1.08 10.41
N TYR A 70 14.34 -1.33 10.34
CA TYR A 70 15.26 -1.05 11.44
C TYR A 70 16.29 -0.02 11.01
N TYR A 71 16.31 1.12 11.69
CA TYR A 71 17.26 2.22 11.43
C TYR A 71 18.05 2.54 12.70
N ALA A 72 19.17 3.26 12.57
CA ALA A 72 19.92 3.68 13.75
C ALA A 72 19.30 4.94 14.38
N ASP A 73 19.27 5.01 15.71
CA ASP A 73 19.05 6.26 16.44
C ASP A 73 20.34 7.10 16.53
N SER A 74 20.26 8.26 17.17
CA SER A 74 21.43 9.14 17.41
C SER A 74 22.54 8.51 18.25
N CYS A 75 22.26 7.40 18.96
CA CYS A 75 23.23 6.62 19.73
C CYS A 75 23.76 5.41 18.95
N GLY A 76 23.35 5.21 17.69
CA GLY A 76 23.75 4.08 16.86
C GLY A 76 23.04 2.75 17.20
N ARG A 77 21.97 2.78 17.99
CA ARG A 77 21.14 1.61 18.32
C ARG A 77 20.08 1.41 17.24
N LEU A 78 19.81 0.15 16.88
CA LEU A 78 18.78 -0.16 15.90
C LEU A 78 17.38 -0.11 16.52
N VAL A 79 16.56 0.80 16.01
CA VAL A 79 15.17 1.04 16.43
C VAL A 79 14.23 0.72 15.28
N MET A 80 13.06 0.16 15.61
CA MET A 80 12.06 -0.18 14.62
C MET A 80 11.23 1.05 14.19
N GLU A 81 10.93 1.12 12.91
CA GLU A 81 9.98 2.06 12.30
C GLU A 81 8.98 1.26 11.46
N LYS A 82 7.70 1.62 11.53
CA LYS A 82 6.67 1.04 10.66
C LYS A 82 6.46 1.94 9.46
N LYS A 83 6.58 1.40 8.25
CA LYS A 83 6.30 2.13 7.00
C LYS A 83 5.28 1.38 6.17
N GLU A 84 4.43 2.11 5.46
CA GLU A 84 3.56 1.53 4.45
C GLU A 84 4.34 1.29 3.17
N THR A 85 4.30 0.06 2.66
CA THR A 85 5.03 -0.30 1.44
C THR A 85 4.16 -1.06 0.47
N ALA A 86 4.52 -0.93 -0.80
CA ALA A 86 3.96 -1.77 -1.84
C ALA A 86 4.28 -3.24 -1.56
N ARG A 87 3.26 -4.09 -1.70
CA ARG A 87 3.42 -5.54 -1.63
C ARG A 87 3.54 -6.15 -3.03
N SER A 88 4.39 -7.16 -3.16
CA SER A 88 4.38 -8.05 -4.32
C SER A 88 3.87 -9.44 -3.95
N PHE A 89 3.12 -10.07 -4.87
CA PHE A 89 2.75 -11.49 -4.74
C PHE A 89 3.95 -12.43 -4.87
N ARG A 90 5.00 -12.01 -5.58
CA ARG A 90 6.27 -12.74 -5.68
C ARG A 90 7.15 -12.39 -4.48
N ARG A 91 7.45 -13.39 -3.65
CA ARG A 91 8.18 -13.21 -2.37
C ARG A 91 9.53 -12.53 -2.56
N GLU A 92 10.32 -12.97 -3.52
CA GLU A 92 11.64 -12.39 -3.81
C GLU A 92 11.53 -10.93 -4.24
N LYS A 93 10.51 -10.61 -5.03
CA LYS A 93 10.23 -9.23 -5.47
C LYS A 93 9.76 -8.36 -4.30
N ASP A 94 8.95 -8.91 -3.39
CA ASP A 94 8.50 -8.23 -2.17
C ASP A 94 9.67 -7.94 -1.21
N ILE A 95 10.60 -8.90 -1.08
CA ILE A 95 11.85 -8.73 -0.34
C ILE A 95 12.70 -7.61 -0.96
N LEU A 96 12.87 -7.62 -2.29
CA LEU A 96 13.62 -6.57 -2.99
C LEU A 96 13.04 -5.18 -2.77
N TYR A 97 11.73 -5.02 -2.90
CA TYR A 97 11.09 -3.74 -2.63
C TYR A 97 11.29 -3.29 -1.18
N THR A 98 11.16 -4.21 -0.23
CA THR A 98 11.38 -3.91 1.19
C THR A 98 12.82 -3.47 1.44
N LEU A 99 13.82 -4.15 0.89
CA LEU A 99 15.21 -3.77 1.10
C LEU A 99 15.56 -2.45 0.40
N ASN A 100 15.03 -2.19 -0.79
CA ASN A 100 15.25 -0.91 -1.45
C ASN A 100 14.59 0.24 -0.68
N GLU A 101 13.40 0.02 -0.11
CA GLU A 101 12.77 0.99 0.79
C GLU A 101 13.58 1.22 2.06
N LEU A 102 14.18 0.17 2.62
CA LEU A 102 15.11 0.28 3.74
C LEU A 102 16.29 1.19 3.38
N PHE A 103 16.87 1.08 2.18
CA PHE A 103 18.01 1.91 1.76
C PHE A 103 17.63 3.36 1.45
N SER A 104 16.38 3.64 1.06
CA SER A 104 15.86 5.00 0.88
C SER A 104 15.95 5.82 2.18
N GLY A 105 15.92 5.14 3.32
CA GLY A 105 16.06 5.75 4.65
C GLY A 105 14.75 5.84 5.43
N PRO A 106 14.85 6.32 6.68
CA PRO A 106 13.69 6.47 7.57
C PRO A 106 12.81 7.64 7.16
N GLU A 107 11.54 7.60 7.57
CA GLU A 107 10.65 8.76 7.50
C GLU A 107 10.83 9.68 8.72
N SER A 108 11.15 9.09 9.87
CA SER A 108 11.41 9.80 11.11
C SER A 108 12.71 10.59 11.06
N VAL A 109 12.62 11.87 11.44
CA VAL A 109 13.78 12.78 11.60
C VAL A 109 14.72 12.39 12.74
N PHE A 110 14.29 11.51 13.65
CA PHE A 110 15.10 11.04 14.79
C PHE A 110 15.93 9.81 14.47
N LEU A 111 15.70 9.20 13.30
CA LEU A 111 16.40 8.02 12.83
C LEU A 111 17.37 8.39 11.72
N GLN A 112 18.44 7.63 11.60
CA GLN A 112 19.51 7.86 10.67
C GLN A 112 19.59 6.73 9.65
N ASN A 113 19.83 7.12 8.39
CA ASN A 113 20.16 6.18 7.34
C ASN A 113 21.63 5.75 7.49
N VAL A 114 21.86 4.48 7.82
CA VAL A 114 23.20 3.90 7.99
C VAL A 114 23.83 3.43 6.68
N PHE A 115 23.07 3.45 5.58
CA PHE A 115 23.50 2.91 4.30
C PHE A 115 24.25 3.96 3.48
N PRO A 116 25.38 3.61 2.84
CA PRO A 116 26.06 4.50 1.91
C PRO A 116 25.13 4.96 0.76
N PRO A 117 25.29 6.18 0.23
CA PRO A 117 24.55 6.64 -0.93
C PRO A 117 24.69 5.67 -2.12
N GLY A 118 23.58 5.40 -2.81
CA GLY A 118 23.55 4.48 -3.95
C GLY A 118 23.54 3.00 -3.59
N SER A 119 23.48 2.64 -2.31
CA SER A 119 23.27 1.25 -1.86
C SER A 119 21.99 0.65 -2.44
N ARG A 120 22.08 -0.55 -3.01
CA ARG A 120 20.93 -1.29 -3.55
C ARG A 120 21.15 -2.79 -3.54
N ILE A 121 20.04 -3.52 -3.49
CA ILE A 121 20.05 -4.97 -3.75
C ILE A 121 19.54 -5.18 -5.17
N THR A 122 20.40 -5.76 -5.98
CA THR A 122 20.16 -6.00 -7.42
C THR A 122 19.41 -7.30 -7.69
N GLY A 123 19.42 -8.23 -6.74
CA GLY A 123 18.74 -9.52 -6.89
C GLY A 123 18.51 -10.21 -5.54
N ALA A 124 17.41 -10.94 -5.47
CA ALA A 124 17.06 -11.79 -4.34
C ALA A 124 16.62 -13.16 -4.85
N LEU A 125 17.10 -14.22 -4.23
CA LEU A 125 16.68 -15.60 -4.50
C LEU A 125 16.40 -16.31 -3.18
N LEU A 126 15.18 -16.80 -3.00
CA LEU A 126 14.81 -17.57 -1.83
C LEU A 126 14.76 -19.06 -2.19
N TYR A 127 15.66 -19.86 -1.62
CA TYR A 127 15.73 -21.30 -1.85
C TYR A 127 15.84 -22.06 -0.54
N ARG A 128 14.86 -22.94 -0.27
CA ARG A 128 14.81 -23.78 0.95
C ARG A 128 14.98 -23.01 2.28
N GLY A 129 14.49 -21.77 2.31
CA GLY A 129 14.61 -20.89 3.49
C GLY A 129 15.92 -20.10 3.57
N ARG A 130 16.85 -20.29 2.64
CA ARG A 130 18.03 -19.43 2.49
C ARG A 130 17.75 -18.34 1.46
N LEU A 131 17.99 -17.09 1.87
CA LEU A 131 17.85 -15.91 1.05
C LEU A 131 19.23 -15.48 0.56
N TYR A 132 19.45 -15.53 -0.75
CA TYR A 132 20.63 -15.01 -1.40
C TYR A 132 20.35 -13.57 -1.85
N LEU A 133 21.16 -12.63 -1.39
CA LEU A 133 21.00 -11.20 -1.64
C LEU A 133 22.21 -10.68 -2.43
N ASN A 134 22.00 -10.27 -3.68
CA ASN A 134 23.06 -9.68 -4.50
C ASN A 134 23.11 -8.17 -4.29
N ALA A 135 24.08 -7.71 -3.49
CA ALA A 135 24.36 -6.31 -3.25
C ALA A 135 25.22 -5.70 -4.34
N ASN A 136 25.04 -4.41 -4.57
CA ASN A 136 26.01 -3.63 -5.33
C ASN A 136 27.24 -3.27 -4.48
N ARG A 137 28.26 -2.72 -5.13
CA ARG A 137 29.55 -2.39 -4.51
C ARG A 137 29.42 -1.29 -3.46
N GLU A 138 28.53 -0.34 -3.70
CA GLU A 138 28.34 0.87 -2.93
C GLU A 138 27.93 0.58 -1.48
N LEU A 139 27.12 -0.48 -1.25
CA LEU A 139 26.65 -0.87 0.09
C LEU A 139 27.79 -1.11 1.09
N PHE A 140 28.98 -1.44 0.61
CA PHE A 140 30.12 -1.80 1.45
C PHE A 140 31.38 -0.98 1.17
N THR A 141 31.28 0.04 0.32
CA THR A 141 32.44 0.88 -0.02
C THR A 141 32.60 2.00 1.01
N GLY A 142 33.79 2.15 1.59
CA GLY A 142 34.11 3.25 2.50
C GLY A 142 33.42 3.18 3.86
N ILE A 143 32.87 2.02 4.25
CA ILE A 143 32.23 1.84 5.55
C ILE A 143 33.23 1.50 6.65
N THR A 144 32.94 1.93 7.88
CA THR A 144 33.71 1.55 9.06
C THR A 144 33.25 0.17 9.59
N PRO A 145 34.09 -0.52 10.37
CA PRO A 145 33.73 -1.71 11.15
C PRO A 145 32.38 -1.60 11.91
N GLN A 146 32.16 -0.46 12.56
CA GLN A 146 30.94 -0.23 13.33
C GLN A 146 29.72 -0.06 12.43
N ASN A 147 29.87 0.66 11.31
CA ASN A 147 28.81 0.85 10.33
C ASN A 147 28.46 -0.47 9.63
N GLU A 148 29.45 -1.32 9.35
CA GLU A 148 29.26 -2.66 8.77
C GLU A 148 28.30 -3.50 9.62
N LYS A 149 28.50 -3.53 10.94
CA LYS A 149 27.61 -4.25 11.86
C LYS A 149 26.19 -3.69 11.82
N ASN A 150 26.03 -2.37 11.84
CA ASN A 150 24.72 -1.72 11.84
C ASN A 150 23.97 -1.94 10.52
N ILE A 151 24.64 -1.85 9.38
CA ILE A 151 24.10 -2.13 8.04
C ILE A 151 23.58 -3.57 7.98
N ILE A 152 24.42 -4.54 8.35
CA ILE A 152 24.06 -5.95 8.29
C ILE A 152 22.91 -6.26 9.25
N MET A 153 22.97 -5.78 10.48
CA MET A 153 21.92 -6.03 11.48
C MET A 153 20.60 -5.35 11.10
N SER A 154 20.64 -4.16 10.50
CA SER A 154 19.45 -3.48 9.98
C SER A 154 18.74 -4.33 8.90
N VAL A 155 19.49 -4.86 7.93
CA VAL A 155 18.96 -5.76 6.89
C VAL A 155 18.43 -7.05 7.51
N VAL A 156 19.21 -7.69 8.38
CA VAL A 156 18.86 -8.95 9.06
C VAL A 156 17.58 -8.81 9.88
N MET A 157 17.47 -7.77 10.71
CA MET A 157 16.31 -7.54 11.56
C MET A 157 15.06 -7.21 10.74
N THR A 158 15.19 -6.37 9.71
CA THR A 158 14.11 -6.04 8.78
C THR A 158 13.60 -7.30 8.08
N ILE A 159 14.50 -8.16 7.57
CA ILE A 159 14.10 -9.40 6.92
C ILE A 159 13.45 -10.38 7.90
N ASN A 160 14.04 -10.56 9.08
CA ASN A 160 13.53 -11.47 10.09
C ASN A 160 12.10 -11.10 10.54
N LYS A 161 11.80 -9.79 10.69
CA LYS A 161 10.48 -9.33 11.11
C LYS A 161 9.41 -9.40 10.03
N ASN A 162 9.77 -9.21 8.75
CA ASN A 162 8.77 -9.17 7.68
C ASN A 162 8.61 -10.51 6.95
N PHE A 163 9.62 -11.39 6.97
CA PHE A 163 9.68 -12.58 6.13
C PHE A 163 10.03 -13.85 6.92
N HIS A 164 9.07 -14.40 7.65
CA HIS A 164 9.26 -15.58 8.51
C HIS A 164 9.69 -16.87 7.79
N SER A 165 9.56 -16.92 6.46
CA SER A 165 10.05 -18.06 5.66
C SER A 165 11.57 -18.05 5.46
N VAL A 166 12.23 -16.91 5.71
CA VAL A 166 13.69 -16.80 5.63
C VAL A 166 14.28 -17.29 6.95
N LYS A 167 15.23 -18.22 6.86
CA LYS A 167 15.97 -18.82 7.97
C LYS A 167 17.42 -18.37 7.97
N GLU A 168 17.98 -18.14 6.80
CA GLU A 168 19.39 -17.79 6.61
C GLU A 168 19.53 -16.73 5.52
N ILE A 169 20.50 -15.83 5.64
CA ILE A 169 20.82 -14.82 4.63
C ILE A 169 22.26 -15.00 4.16
N GLN A 170 22.45 -15.10 2.85
CA GLN A 170 23.76 -15.11 2.20
C GLN A 170 23.90 -13.85 1.35
N PHE A 171 24.85 -12.99 1.70
CA PHE A 171 25.20 -11.85 0.85
C PHE A 171 26.08 -12.30 -0.31
N LEU A 172 25.77 -11.79 -1.48
CA LEU A 172 26.48 -11.96 -2.74
C LEU A 172 26.84 -10.58 -3.29
N PHE A 173 27.94 -10.53 -4.03
CA PHE A 173 28.49 -9.33 -4.64
C PHE A 173 28.86 -9.65 -6.07
N ASN A 174 28.17 -9.00 -7.01
CA ASN A 174 28.28 -9.33 -8.43
C ASN A 174 28.13 -10.86 -8.67
N GLY A 175 27.21 -11.50 -7.93
CA GLY A 175 26.95 -12.94 -8.01
C GLY A 175 27.96 -13.85 -7.30
N ARG A 176 28.98 -13.31 -6.62
CA ARG A 176 30.00 -14.09 -5.90
C ARG A 176 29.88 -13.90 -4.39
N VAL A 177 30.24 -14.92 -3.62
CA VAL A 177 30.34 -14.80 -2.15
C VAL A 177 31.56 -13.93 -1.83
N LEU A 178 31.34 -12.86 -1.07
CA LEU A 178 32.42 -12.04 -0.53
C LEU A 178 32.97 -12.72 0.72
N ASN A 179 34.28 -12.62 0.98
CA ASN A 179 34.83 -13.13 2.24
C ASN A 179 34.70 -12.08 3.35
N HIS A 180 35.09 -10.83 3.04
CA HIS A 180 35.11 -9.69 3.96
C HIS A 180 34.83 -8.39 3.21
N ALA A 181 34.13 -7.45 3.86
CA ALA A 181 33.92 -6.09 3.36
C ALA A 181 34.82 -5.10 4.10
N ALA A 182 34.48 -4.73 5.35
CA ALA A 182 35.31 -3.86 6.18
C ALA A 182 36.15 -4.63 7.23
N GLY A 183 36.08 -5.96 7.20
CA GLY A 183 36.95 -6.86 7.96
C GLY A 183 36.39 -7.37 9.29
N VAL A 184 35.20 -6.92 9.72
CA VAL A 184 34.61 -7.38 10.99
C VAL A 184 33.84 -8.68 10.83
N LEU A 185 33.07 -8.79 9.76
CA LEU A 185 32.21 -9.94 9.50
C LEU A 185 32.77 -10.80 8.38
N SER A 186 32.71 -12.12 8.59
CA SER A 186 32.93 -13.08 7.51
C SER A 186 31.60 -13.38 6.83
N TYR A 187 31.53 -13.16 5.53
CA TYR A 187 30.35 -13.46 4.72
C TYR A 187 30.44 -14.82 4.03
N LYS A 188 31.48 -15.60 4.35
CA LYS A 188 31.69 -16.95 3.81
C LYS A 188 30.55 -17.89 4.19
N ASN A 189 30.02 -17.72 5.39
CA ASN A 189 28.91 -18.53 5.90
C ASN A 189 27.61 -17.71 5.89
N PRO A 190 26.46 -18.34 5.59
CA PRO A 190 25.17 -17.69 5.73
C PRO A 190 24.90 -17.24 7.17
N LEU A 191 24.27 -16.08 7.31
CA LEU A 191 23.83 -15.54 8.59
C LEU A 191 22.52 -16.21 8.99
N VAL A 192 22.55 -17.00 10.07
CA VAL A 192 21.35 -17.67 10.60
C VAL A 192 20.48 -16.65 11.33
N LEU A 193 19.22 -16.56 10.92
CA LEU A 193 18.21 -15.74 11.60
C LEU A 193 17.73 -16.50 12.84
N LYS A 194 18.08 -16.00 14.02
CA LYS A 194 17.44 -16.46 15.25
C LYS A 194 15.97 -16.00 15.19
N LYS A 195 15.04 -16.96 15.31
CA LYS A 195 13.64 -16.62 15.59
C LYS A 195 13.62 -15.94 16.95
N ASN A 196 13.33 -14.64 16.98
CA ASN A 196 12.96 -14.01 18.23
C ASN A 196 11.63 -14.61 18.66
N GLN A 197 11.65 -15.39 19.73
CA GLN A 197 10.46 -15.85 20.43
C GLN A 197 9.82 -14.61 21.08
N ASN A 198 8.99 -13.91 20.31
CA ASN A 198 8.09 -12.88 20.82
C ASN A 198 6.67 -13.27 20.44
#